data_AF-A0A4V2A4D4-F1
#
_entry.id   AF-A0A4V2A4D4-F1
#
_cell.length_a   1.000
_cell.length_b   1.000
_cell.length_c   1.000
_cell.angle_alpha   90.00
_cell.angle_beta   90.00
_cell.angle_gamma   90.00
#
_symmetry.space_group_name_H-M   'P 1'
#
loop_
_entity.id
_entity.type
_entity.pdbx_description
1 polymer ?
#
loop_
_entity_poly.entity_id
_entity_poly.type
_entity_poly.pdbx_seq_one_letter_code
_entity_poly.pdbx_strand_id
1 'polypeptide(L)'
;MVLAVLLCATVAGATHGWPGVLGALLAGIVVVAFLGSTPLVMNPVARSSPVLALPAAVLFFLVKAFAAMAVLLLLFDVGGVAEHVDRRAFGLSAVVCSLVWTALQVRAFRRRRVLTYDLDDTPS
;
A
#
# COMPACT_ATOMS: atom_id res chain seq x y z
N MET A 1 -6.88 1.35 -8.33
CA MET A 1 -5.51 0.83 -8.10
C MET A 1 -4.95 0.20 -9.37
N VAL A 2 -5.61 -0.83 -9.94
CA VAL A 2 -5.20 -1.46 -11.21
C VAL A 2 -5.00 -0.44 -12.34
N LEU A 3 -5.93 0.50 -12.53
CA LEU A 3 -5.78 1.57 -13.52
C LEU A 3 -4.54 2.45 -13.31
N ALA A 4 -4.17 2.74 -12.06
CA ALA A 4 -2.99 3.54 -11.75
C ALA A 4 -1.70 2.75 -12.04
N VAL A 5 -1.67 1.45 -11.71
CA VAL A 5 -0.55 0.57 -12.05
C VAL A 5 -0.37 0.47 -13.56
N LEU A 6 -1.46 0.31 -14.31
CA LEU A 6 -1.43 0.29 -15.79
C LEU A 6 -0.97 1.62 -16.38
N LEU A 7 -1.42 2.76 -15.81
CA LEU A 7 -0.98 4.08 -16.24
C LEU A 7 0.52 4.28 -15.97
N CYS A 8 1.00 3.90 -14.79
CA CYS A 8 2.44 3.96 -14.48
C CYS A 8 3.25 3.02 -15.37
N ALA A 9 2.76 1.81 -15.65
CA ALA A 9 3.44 0.85 -16.51
C ALA A 9 3.51 1.32 -17.97
N THR A 10 2.45 1.94 -18.48
CA THR A 10 2.45 2.52 -19.84
C THR A 10 3.39 3.72 -19.95
N VAL A 11 3.37 4.63 -18.96
CA VAL A 11 4.28 5.79 -18.93
C VAL A 11 5.75 5.35 -18.77
N ALA A 12 6.04 4.44 -17.83
CA ALA A 12 7.39 3.93 -17.62
C ALA A 12 7.90 3.10 -18.81
N GLY A 13 7.02 2.36 -19.47
CA GLY A 13 7.32 1.66 -20.72
C GLY A 13 7.65 2.61 -21.86
N ALA A 14 6.97 3.74 -21.95
CA ALA A 14 7.25 4.76 -22.97
C ALA A 14 8.59 5.49 -22.74
N THR A 15 8.99 5.71 -21.47
CA THR A 15 10.23 6.45 -21.16
C THR A 15 11.47 5.58 -21.09
N HIS A 16 11.36 4.36 -20.57
CA HIS A 16 12.51 3.49 -20.26
C HIS A 16 12.40 2.08 -20.87
N GLY A 17 11.40 1.84 -21.73
CA GLY A 17 11.22 0.55 -22.41
C GLY A 17 10.76 -0.57 -21.47
N TRP A 18 11.05 -1.82 -21.88
CA TRP A 18 10.66 -3.02 -21.13
C TRP A 18 11.06 -3.02 -19.65
N PRO A 19 12.25 -2.53 -19.26
CA PRO A 19 12.65 -2.42 -17.85
C PRO A 19 11.76 -1.51 -17.00
N GLY A 20 11.22 -0.45 -17.60
CA GLY A 20 10.31 0.48 -16.92
C GLY A 20 8.96 -0.16 -16.59
N VAL A 21 8.44 -0.98 -17.51
CA VAL A 21 7.17 -1.72 -17.32
C VAL A 21 7.27 -2.68 -16.15
N LEU A 22 8.35 -3.46 -16.08
CA LEU A 22 8.59 -4.42 -14.99
C LEU A 22 8.73 -3.71 -13.64
N GLY A 23 9.46 -2.60 -13.60
CA GLY A 23 9.58 -1.78 -12.39
C GLY A 23 8.24 -1.24 -11.89
N ALA A 24 7.37 -0.76 -12.80
CA ALA A 24 6.05 -0.26 -12.43
C ALA A 24 5.12 -1.36 -11.92
N LEU A 25 5.15 -2.55 -12.53
CA LEU A 25 4.38 -3.72 -12.09
C LEU A 25 4.81 -4.21 -10.71
N LEU A 26 6.12 -4.38 -10.50
CA LEU A 26 6.68 -4.76 -9.19
C LEU A 26 6.31 -3.75 -8.11
N ALA A 27 6.44 -2.45 -8.39
CA ALA A 27 6.02 -1.39 -7.48
C ALA A 27 4.53 -1.51 -7.13
N GLY A 28 3.66 -1.74 -8.13
CA GLY A 28 2.23 -1.94 -7.93
C GLY A 28 1.92 -3.11 -6.99
N ILE A 29 2.56 -4.26 -7.20
CA ILE A 29 2.40 -5.46 -6.35
C ILE A 29 2.83 -5.17 -4.92
N VAL A 30 4.03 -4.59 -4.74
CA VAL A 30 4.56 -4.26 -3.43
C VAL A 30 3.61 -3.30 -2.70
N VAL A 31 3.18 -2.22 -3.34
CA VAL A 31 2.28 -1.23 -2.73
C VAL A 31 0.96 -1.87 -2.32
N VAL A 32 0.35 -2.69 -3.18
CA VAL A 32 -0.92 -3.36 -2.85
C VAL A 32 -0.74 -4.32 -1.67
N ALA A 33 0.34 -5.10 -1.62
CA ALA A 33 0.62 -5.98 -0.49
C ALA A 33 0.85 -5.18 0.81
N PHE A 34 1.61 -4.08 0.74
CA PHE A 34 2.01 -3.30 1.91
C PHE A 34 0.93 -2.41 2.48
N LEU A 35 0.20 -1.72 1.61
CA LEU A 35 -0.82 -0.75 2.01
C LEU A 35 -2.19 -1.42 2.10
N GLY A 36 -2.42 -2.50 1.35
CA GLY A 36 -3.63 -3.33 1.41
C GLY A 36 -3.71 -4.20 2.65
N SER A 37 -2.59 -4.71 3.15
CA SER A 37 -2.56 -5.51 4.39
C SER A 37 -2.96 -4.69 5.63
N THR A 38 -2.66 -3.39 5.66
CA THR A 38 -2.95 -2.53 6.82
C THR A 38 -4.43 -2.53 7.24
N PRO A 39 -5.40 -2.15 6.38
CA PRO A 39 -6.81 -2.18 6.75
C PRO A 39 -7.36 -3.59 7.00
N LEU A 40 -6.73 -4.64 6.46
CA LEU A 40 -7.12 -6.03 6.69
C LEU A 40 -6.72 -6.52 8.09
N VAL A 41 -5.54 -6.13 8.56
CA VAL A 41 -5.02 -6.52 9.88
C VAL A 41 -5.56 -5.58 10.98
N MET A 42 -5.59 -4.28 10.73
CA MET A 42 -5.92 -3.29 11.75
C MET A 42 -7.44 -3.18 12.03
N ASN A 43 -8.33 -3.40 11.05
CA ASN A 43 -9.78 -3.39 11.31
C ASN A 43 -10.21 -4.43 12.36
N PRO A 44 -9.86 -5.72 12.22
CA PRO A 44 -10.30 -6.72 13.19
C PRO A 44 -9.62 -6.53 14.56
N VAL A 45 -8.34 -6.16 14.58
CA VAL A 45 -7.60 -5.88 15.82
C VAL A 45 -8.21 -4.71 16.59
N ALA A 46 -8.57 -3.63 15.90
CA ALA A 46 -9.19 -2.46 16.53
C ALA A 46 -10.59 -2.76 17.10
N ARG A 47 -11.30 -3.76 16.56
CA ARG A 47 -12.64 -4.15 17.04
C ARG A 47 -12.61 -5.15 18.18
N SER A 48 -11.56 -5.95 18.32
CA SER A 48 -11.51 -7.03 19.31
C SER A 48 -11.04 -6.57 20.69
N SER A 49 -10.06 -5.67 20.77
CA SER A 49 -9.47 -5.25 22.05
C SER A 49 -8.65 -3.97 21.88
N PRO A 50 -9.07 -2.84 22.50
CA PRO A 50 -8.29 -1.59 22.49
C PRO A 50 -6.90 -1.75 23.12
N VAL A 51 -6.75 -2.64 24.10
CA VAL A 51 -5.48 -2.92 24.78
C VAL A 51 -4.49 -3.63 23.85
N LEU A 52 -4.97 -4.52 22.98
CA LEU A 52 -4.13 -5.23 22.01
C LEU A 52 -3.80 -4.41 20.76
N ALA A 53 -4.54 -3.32 20.52
CA ALA A 53 -4.36 -2.49 19.32
C ALA A 53 -2.97 -1.86 19.23
N LEU A 54 -2.45 -1.34 20.36
CA LEU A 54 -1.16 -0.65 20.41
C LEU A 54 0.03 -1.60 20.17
N PRO A 55 0.19 -2.74 20.89
CA PRO A 55 1.27 -3.69 20.61
C PRO A 55 1.16 -4.32 19.22
N ALA A 56 -0.06 -4.59 18.72
CA ALA A 56 -0.26 -5.10 17.37
C ALA A 56 0.16 -4.07 16.30
N ALA A 57 -0.09 -2.78 16.52
CA ALA A 57 0.35 -1.72 15.63
C ALA A 57 1.88 -1.63 15.57
N VAL A 58 2.57 -1.72 16.72
CA VAL A 58 4.04 -1.73 16.78
C VAL A 58 4.62 -2.94 16.05
N LEU A 59 4.08 -4.14 16.29
CA LEU A 59 4.52 -5.36 15.62
C LEU A 59 4.31 -5.27 14.09
N PHE A 60 3.14 -4.80 13.67
CA PHE A 60 2.81 -4.62 12.26
C PHE A 60 3.75 -3.61 11.58
N PHE A 61 4.12 -2.54 12.29
CA PHE A 61 5.09 -1.58 11.81
C PHE A 61 6.49 -2.19 11.66
N LEU A 62 6.93 -3.00 12.63
CA LEU A 62 8.19 -3.74 12.55
C LEU A 62 8.21 -4.67 11.33
N VAL A 63 7.16 -5.48 11.14
CA VAL A 63 7.03 -6.39 9.99
C VAL A 63 7.11 -5.61 8.68
N LYS A 64 6.45 -4.44 8.58
CA LYS A 64 6.60 -3.55 7.43
C LYS A 64 8.01 -3.00 7.27
N ALA A 65 8.72 -2.64 8.35
CA ALA A 65 10.09 -2.17 8.22
C ALA A 65 11.00 -3.26 7.64
N PHE A 66 10.91 -4.49 8.15
CA PHE A 66 11.68 -5.63 7.64
C PHE A 66 11.31 -6.00 6.22
N ALA A 67 10.01 -6.01 5.87
CA ALA A 67 9.60 -6.33 4.51
C ALA A 67 10.02 -5.24 3.51
N ALA A 68 10.06 -3.97 3.92
CA ALA A 68 10.59 -2.89 3.08
C ALA A 68 12.10 -3.04 2.88
N MET A 69 12.83 -3.39 3.94
CA MET A 69 14.26 -3.72 3.86
C MET A 69 14.50 -4.91 2.92
N ALA A 70 13.70 -5.97 3.02
CA ALA A 70 13.82 -7.15 2.15
C ALA A 70 13.59 -6.79 0.68
N VAL A 71 12.57 -5.98 0.36
CA VAL A 71 12.33 -5.49 -1.01
C VAL A 71 13.51 -4.66 -1.50
N LEU A 72 14.08 -3.80 -0.65
CA LEU A 72 15.23 -2.97 -1.00
C LEU A 72 16.45 -3.86 -1.28
N LEU A 73 16.79 -4.78 -0.39
CA LEU A 73 17.90 -5.72 -0.60
C LEU A 73 17.72 -6.55 -1.88
N LEU A 74 16.50 -7.01 -2.15
CA LEU A 74 16.19 -7.76 -3.38
C LEU A 74 16.43 -6.91 -4.65
N LEU A 75 16.12 -5.61 -4.60
CA LEU A 75 16.30 -4.69 -5.72
C LEU A 75 17.77 -4.23 -5.89
N PHE A 76 18.55 -4.25 -4.81
CA PHE A 76 19.92 -3.74 -4.79
C PHE A 76 21.01 -4.82 -4.94
N ASP A 77 20.78 -6.05 -4.48
CA ASP A 77 21.86 -7.00 -4.21
C ASP A 77 21.75 -8.34 -4.99
N VAL A 78 20.56 -8.72 -5.46
CA VAL A 78 20.32 -10.09 -5.94
C VAL A 78 20.27 -10.18 -7.47
N GLY A 79 21.43 -10.41 -8.09
CA GLY A 79 21.56 -11.31 -9.25
C GLY A 79 21.04 -10.85 -10.62
N GLY A 80 21.20 -9.58 -11.02
CA GLY A 80 20.94 -9.15 -12.41
C GLY A 80 19.51 -8.68 -12.73
N VAL A 81 18.60 -8.71 -11.75
CA VAL A 81 17.27 -8.07 -11.87
C VAL A 81 17.40 -6.54 -11.98
N ALA A 82 18.46 -5.97 -11.38
CA ALA A 82 18.80 -4.55 -11.50
C ALA A 82 19.14 -4.10 -12.93
N GLU A 83 19.56 -5.01 -13.83
CA GLU A 83 19.74 -4.70 -15.26
C GLU A 83 18.39 -4.57 -15.99
N HIS A 84 17.38 -5.29 -15.54
CA HIS A 84 16.06 -5.37 -16.18
C HIS A 84 15.00 -4.52 -15.48
N VAL A 85 15.33 -3.83 -14.39
CA VAL A 85 14.37 -3.04 -13.62
C VAL A 85 14.96 -1.67 -13.33
N ASP A 86 14.36 -0.64 -13.94
CA ASP A 86 14.76 0.73 -13.64
C ASP A 86 14.28 1.16 -12.25
N ARG A 87 15.25 1.47 -11.38
CA ARG A 87 15.04 1.93 -10.00
C ARG A 87 14.25 3.24 -9.95
N ARG A 88 14.43 4.14 -10.93
CA ARG A 88 13.70 5.42 -10.97
C ARG A 88 12.23 5.18 -11.29
N ALA A 89 11.95 4.39 -12.33
CA ALA A 89 10.59 3.99 -12.68
C ALA A 89 9.88 3.24 -11.53
N PHE A 90 10.58 2.32 -10.85
CA PHE A 90 10.05 1.62 -9.67
C PHE A 90 9.68 2.60 -8.55
N GLY A 91 10.61 3.47 -8.15
CA GLY A 91 10.39 4.43 -7.08
C GLY A 91 9.25 5.40 -7.39
N LEU A 92 9.22 5.96 -8.60
CA LEU A 92 8.19 6.92 -9.00
C LEU A 92 6.80 6.25 -9.07
N SER A 93 6.74 5.03 -9.62
CA SER A 93 5.50 4.24 -9.67
C SER A 93 5.00 3.86 -8.28
N ALA A 94 5.91 3.52 -7.36
CA ALA A 94 5.56 3.21 -5.96
C ALA A 94 4.94 4.42 -5.25
N VAL A 95 5.51 5.62 -5.46
CA VAL A 95 4.97 6.87 -4.90
C VAL A 95 3.58 7.16 -5.46
N VAL A 96 3.41 7.12 -6.79
CA VAL A 96 2.11 7.40 -7.43
C VAL A 96 1.06 6.38 -6.99
N CYS A 97 1.40 5.09 -6.96
CA CYS A 97 0.51 4.04 -6.47
C CYS A 97 0.11 4.26 -5.00
N SER A 98 1.07 4.64 -4.15
CA SER A 98 0.82 4.94 -2.73
C SER A 98 -0.17 6.11 -2.54
N LEU A 99 -0.02 7.17 -3.35
CA LEU A 99 -0.94 8.31 -3.34
C LEU A 99 -2.34 7.90 -3.78
N VAL A 100 -2.45 7.13 -4.87
CA VAL A 100 -3.75 6.63 -5.37
C VAL A 100 -4.42 5.74 -4.32
N TRP A 101 -3.65 4.86 -3.66
CA TRP A 101 -4.18 4.03 -2.57
C TRP A 101 -4.73 4.88 -1.43
N THR A 102 -3.97 5.89 -1.00
CA THR A 102 -4.39 6.79 0.08
C THR A 102 -5.69 7.53 -0.29
N ALA A 103 -5.79 8.04 -1.52
CA ALA A 103 -7.02 8.67 -2.01
C ALA A 103 -8.21 7.70 -2.04
N LEU A 104 -7.99 6.43 -2.42
CA LEU A 104 -9.02 5.40 -2.38
C LEU A 104 -9.47 5.10 -0.95
N GLN A 105 -8.56 5.02 0.01
CA GLN A 105 -8.91 4.85 1.41
C GLN A 105 -9.74 6.04 1.92
N VAL A 106 -9.32 7.27 1.68
CA VAL A 106 -10.07 8.47 2.07
C VAL A 106 -11.48 8.44 1.46
N ARG A 107 -11.60 8.09 0.18
CA ARG A 107 -12.91 7.94 -0.48
C ARG A 107 -13.76 6.84 0.15
N ALA A 108 -13.16 5.71 0.52
CA ALA A 108 -13.86 4.61 1.20
C ALA A 108 -14.34 5.03 2.60
N PHE A 109 -13.50 5.72 3.38
CA PHE A 109 -13.86 6.27 4.68
C PHE A 109 -15.01 7.28 4.58
N ARG A 110 -14.96 8.21 3.62
CA ARG A 110 -16.05 9.18 3.40
C ARG A 110 -17.39 8.53 3.04
N ARG A 111 -17.37 7.37 2.38
CA ARG A 111 -18.59 6.62 2.04
C ARG A 111 -19.18 5.85 3.23
N ARG A 112 -18.41 5.55 4.27
CA ARG A 112 -18.85 4.71 5.40
C ARG A 112 -19.78 5.41 6.39
N ARG A 113 -20.17 6.69 6.19
CA ARG A 113 -21.21 7.44 6.94
C ARG A 113 -21.38 6.91 8.37
N VAL A 114 -20.35 7.03 9.20
CA VAL A 114 -20.40 6.56 10.59
C VAL A 114 -21.37 7.48 11.34
N LEU A 115 -22.44 6.92 11.87
CA LEU A 115 -23.43 7.65 12.68
C LEU A 115 -22.72 8.10 13.97
N THR A 116 -22.56 9.40 14.16
CA THR A 116 -21.85 9.98 15.33
C THR A 116 -22.78 10.15 16.53
N TYR A 117 -24.09 10.19 16.31
CA TYR A 117 -25.11 10.31 17.36
C TYR A 117 -26.06 9.11 17.26
N ASP A 118 -26.19 8.39 18.38
CA ASP A 118 -27.34 7.54 18.66
C ASP A 118 -28.33 8.44 19.43
N LEU A 119 -29.43 8.81 18.79
CA LEU A 119 -30.50 9.50 19.50
C LEU A 119 -31.28 8.41 20.22
N ASP A 120 -31.00 8.22 21.51
CA ASP A 120 -31.77 7.35 22.39
C ASP A 120 -33.21 7.89 22.46
N ASP A 121 -34.06 7.46 21.53
CA ASP A 121 -35.51 7.72 21.52
C ASP A 121 -36.25 6.75 22.46
N THR A 122 -35.63 6.35 23.58
CA THR A 122 -36.29 5.54 24.61
C THR A 122 -37.02 6.46 25.61
N PRO A 123 -38.37 6.52 25.60
CA PRO A 123 -39.11 7.25 26.62
C PRO A 123 -38.93 6.57 27.98
N SER A 124 -38.48 7.37 28.96
CA SER A 124 -38.30 7.04 30.38
C SER A 124 -39.59 6.61 31.07
#